data_AF-A0A955BEE2-F1
#
_entry.id   AF-A0A955BEE2-F1
#
_cell.length_a   1.000
_cell.length_b   1.000
_cell.length_c   1.000
_cell.angle_alpha   90.00
_cell.angle_beta   90.00
_cell.angle_gamma   90.00
#
_symmetry.space_group_name_H-M   'P 1'
#
loop_
_entity.id
_entity.type
_entity.pdbx_description
1 polymer ?
#
loop_
_entity_poly.entity_id
_entity_poly.type
_entity_poly.pdbx_seq_one_letter_code
_entity_poly.pdbx_strand_id
1 'polypeptide(L)'
;MAAIAATVLCCFGCVAMHSSQAAEPVRIALRPQSQVAASLITVADVAEVTGGDRLLREQIAKLDVAEATKNGDLERITREQLQIRLLLAGLAAREFDVQGEPLTLVVRNSPSVDAPSILAEVGNMLAREWHAAPDDLDIALAQPLPANLIPEGVVASRLRIDPRLPAVAVPGRIQVSLHVYVDEQPIHILP
;
A
#
# COMPACT_ATOMS: atom_id res chain seq x y z
N MET A 1 13.20 -72.65 -33.36
CA MET A 1 11.90 -72.55 -32.67
C MET A 1 12.06 -71.58 -31.50
N ALA A 2 11.69 -70.31 -31.68
CA ALA A 2 11.67 -69.32 -30.60
C ALA A 2 10.43 -68.45 -30.82
N ALA A 3 9.47 -68.54 -29.89
CA ALA A 3 8.19 -67.85 -29.95
C ALA A 3 8.31 -66.51 -29.22
N ILE A 4 8.06 -65.41 -29.94
CA ILE A 4 8.04 -64.05 -29.40
C ILE A 4 6.59 -63.75 -29.00
N ALA A 5 6.33 -63.68 -27.69
CA ALA A 5 5.04 -63.31 -27.14
C ALA A 5 4.97 -61.78 -26.98
N ALA A 6 4.15 -61.13 -27.80
CA ALA A 6 3.88 -59.70 -27.73
C ALA A 6 2.72 -59.43 -26.75
N THR A 7 3.04 -58.92 -25.56
CA THR A 7 2.05 -58.50 -24.57
C THR A 7 1.60 -57.07 -24.87
N VAL A 8 0.47 -56.93 -25.56
CA VAL A 8 -0.21 -55.64 -25.78
C VAL A 8 -0.96 -55.29 -24.50
N LEU A 9 -0.37 -54.42 -23.68
CA LEU A 9 -0.96 -53.88 -22.47
C LEU A 9 -1.93 -52.75 -22.86
N CYS A 10 -3.21 -53.09 -23.02
CA CYS A 10 -4.30 -52.12 -23.15
C CYS A 10 -4.44 -51.33 -21.84
N CYS A 11 -3.76 -50.20 -21.73
CA CYS A 11 -4.09 -49.16 -20.77
C CYS A 11 -5.44 -48.55 -21.18
N PHE A 12 -6.53 -49.15 -20.70
CA PHE A 12 -7.87 -48.58 -20.72
C PHE A 12 -7.81 -47.26 -19.95
N GLY A 13 -7.69 -46.16 -20.69
CA GLY A 13 -7.74 -44.82 -20.16
C GLY A 13 -9.11 -44.57 -19.56
N CYS A 14 -9.21 -44.61 -18.23
CA CYS A 14 -10.29 -43.98 -17.50
C CYS A 14 -10.21 -42.48 -17.77
N VAL A 15 -10.87 -42.02 -18.83
CA VAL A 15 -11.23 -40.62 -19.00
C VAL A 15 -12.22 -40.32 -17.88
N ALA A 16 -11.69 -39.88 -16.74
CA ALA A 16 -12.50 -39.27 -15.71
C ALA A 16 -13.16 -38.05 -16.37
N MET A 17 -14.44 -38.19 -16.70
CA MET A 17 -15.29 -37.06 -17.03
C MET A 17 -15.24 -36.13 -15.82
N HIS A 18 -14.31 -35.17 -15.84
CA HIS A 18 -14.39 -33.99 -15.03
C HIS A 18 -15.69 -33.33 -15.47
N SER A 19 -16.75 -33.55 -14.70
CA SER A 19 -17.92 -32.70 -14.73
C SER A 19 -17.38 -31.29 -14.51
N SER A 20 -17.32 -30.52 -15.59
CA SER A 20 -17.03 -29.10 -15.55
C SER A 20 -18.21 -28.45 -14.85
N GLN A 21 -18.26 -28.61 -13.53
CA GLN A 21 -19.14 -27.83 -12.67
C GLN A 21 -18.78 -26.39 -12.98
N ALA A 22 -19.72 -25.66 -13.57
CA ALA A 22 -19.50 -24.28 -13.95
C ALA A 22 -18.97 -23.56 -12.71
N ALA A 23 -17.73 -23.11 -12.78
CA ALA A 23 -17.07 -22.45 -11.67
C ALA A 23 -17.93 -21.25 -11.29
N GLU A 24 -18.27 -21.14 -10.00
CA GLU A 24 -19.02 -19.99 -9.50
C GLU A 24 -18.20 -18.71 -9.81
N PRO A 25 -18.82 -17.65 -10.35
CA PRO A 25 -18.10 -16.40 -10.62
C PRO A 25 -17.62 -15.75 -9.32
N VAL A 26 -16.50 -15.03 -9.40
CA VAL A 26 -16.00 -14.21 -8.30
C VAL A 26 -16.87 -12.96 -8.17
N ARG A 27 -17.43 -12.72 -6.99
CA ARG A 27 -18.27 -11.55 -6.70
C ARG A 27 -17.42 -10.44 -6.13
N ILE A 28 -17.55 -9.25 -6.71
CA ILE A 28 -16.78 -8.07 -6.35
C ILE A 28 -17.76 -6.97 -5.95
N ALA A 29 -17.89 -6.72 -4.64
CA ALA A 29 -18.81 -5.72 -4.11
C ALA A 29 -18.07 -4.41 -3.82
N LEU A 30 -18.34 -3.39 -4.63
CA LEU A 30 -17.72 -2.07 -4.54
C LEU A 30 -18.18 -1.32 -3.27
N ARG A 31 -17.25 -0.76 -2.51
CA ARG A 31 -17.53 0.01 -1.28
C ARG A 31 -17.92 1.46 -1.61
N PRO A 32 -18.73 2.14 -0.79
CA PRO A 32 -19.02 3.58 -1.00
C PRO A 32 -17.80 4.47 -0.79
N GLN A 33 -16.95 4.12 0.18
CA GLN A 33 -15.76 4.87 0.55
C GLN A 33 -14.64 3.91 0.96
N SER A 34 -13.40 4.29 0.68
CA SER A 34 -12.21 3.61 1.16
C SER A 34 -11.09 4.59 1.53
N GLN A 35 -10.20 4.17 2.41
CA GLN A 35 -8.97 4.88 2.74
C GLN A 35 -7.78 3.99 2.40
N VAL A 36 -6.80 4.56 1.72
CA VAL A 36 -5.57 3.86 1.32
C VAL A 36 -4.35 4.62 1.80
N ALA A 37 -3.30 3.90 2.17
CA ALA A 37 -2.00 4.50 2.48
C ALA A 37 -1.03 4.43 1.29
N ALA A 38 -1.19 3.42 0.44
CA ALA A 38 -0.36 3.22 -0.74
C ALA A 38 -0.69 4.21 -1.86
N SER A 39 0.29 4.45 -2.72
CA SER A 39 0.15 5.17 -3.99
C SER A 39 -0.63 4.33 -5.02
N LEU A 40 -0.56 3.01 -4.94
CA LEU A 40 -1.29 2.10 -5.83
C LEU A 40 -2.59 1.64 -5.17
N ILE A 41 -3.72 1.87 -5.84
CA ILE A 41 -5.04 1.42 -5.37
C ILE A 41 -5.35 0.07 -6.00
N THR A 42 -5.57 -0.94 -5.16
CA THR A 42 -5.91 -2.30 -5.59
C THR A 42 -7.42 -2.58 -5.50
N VAL A 43 -7.87 -3.68 -6.10
CA VAL A 43 -9.28 -4.11 -5.97
C VAL A 43 -9.66 -4.36 -4.51
N ALA A 44 -8.76 -4.95 -3.71
CA ALA A 44 -9.02 -5.21 -2.29
C ALA A 44 -9.22 -3.94 -1.45
N ASP A 45 -8.63 -2.83 -1.90
CA ASP A 45 -8.80 -1.53 -1.23
C ASP A 45 -10.22 -0.99 -1.45
N VAL A 46 -10.77 -1.16 -2.65
CA VAL A 46 -12.05 -0.52 -3.04
C VAL A 46 -13.25 -1.46 -2.99
N ALA A 47 -13.04 -2.76 -2.92
CA ALA A 47 -14.10 -3.75 -3.00
C ALA A 47 -13.89 -4.94 -2.05
N GLU A 48 -15.00 -5.58 -1.69
CA GLU A 48 -14.98 -6.91 -1.09
C GLU A 48 -15.01 -7.97 -2.18
N VAL A 49 -14.05 -8.90 -2.17
CA VAL A 49 -13.92 -9.97 -3.18
C VAL A 49 -14.30 -11.31 -2.54
N THR A 50 -15.38 -11.94 -3.01
CA THR A 50 -15.93 -13.19 -2.45
C THR A 50 -16.31 -14.19 -3.55
N GLY A 51 -16.68 -15.42 -3.18
CA GLY A 51 -17.04 -16.48 -4.14
C GLY A 51 -15.86 -17.00 -4.97
N GLY A 52 -16.18 -17.83 -5.96
CA GLY A 52 -15.27 -18.40 -6.95
C GLY A 52 -14.06 -19.16 -6.41
N ASP A 53 -13.09 -19.38 -7.30
CA ASP A 53 -11.82 -20.03 -6.95
C ASP A 53 -10.95 -19.12 -6.06
N ARG A 54 -10.27 -19.71 -5.07
CA ARG A 54 -9.46 -18.95 -4.10
C ARG A 54 -8.27 -18.26 -4.78
N LEU A 55 -7.58 -18.95 -5.70
CA LEU A 55 -6.41 -18.38 -6.37
C LEU A 55 -6.84 -17.22 -7.27
N LEU A 56 -7.94 -17.39 -8.01
CA LEU A 56 -8.50 -16.32 -8.83
C LEU A 56 -8.92 -15.11 -7.98
N ARG A 57 -9.56 -15.34 -6.83
CA ARG A 57 -9.91 -14.26 -5.88
C ARG A 57 -8.69 -13.51 -5.37
N GLU A 58 -7.63 -14.21 -4.99
CA GLU A 58 -6.37 -13.60 -4.54
C GLU A 58 -5.66 -12.82 -5.65
N GLN A 59 -5.75 -13.30 -6.89
CA GLN A 59 -5.26 -12.58 -8.07
C GLN A 59 -6.06 -11.29 -8.30
N ILE A 60 -7.40 -11.39 -8.34
CA ILE A 60 -8.30 -10.24 -8.51
C ILE A 60 -8.05 -9.19 -7.43
N ALA A 61 -7.96 -9.60 -6.17
CA ALA A 61 -7.75 -8.72 -5.03
C ALA A 61 -6.49 -7.84 -5.16
N LYS A 62 -5.44 -8.35 -5.83
CA LYS A 62 -4.15 -7.66 -6.01
C LYS A 62 -4.06 -6.83 -7.28
N LEU A 63 -5.05 -6.87 -8.16
CA LEU A 63 -5.03 -6.09 -9.39
C LEU A 63 -5.07 -4.59 -9.08
N ASP A 64 -4.26 -3.83 -9.81
CA ASP A 64 -4.24 -2.37 -9.76
C ASP A 64 -5.46 -1.80 -10.49
N VAL A 65 -6.08 -0.80 -9.87
CA VAL A 65 -7.24 -0.11 -10.43
C VAL A 65 -6.86 1.31 -10.88
N ALA A 66 -6.11 2.02 -10.03
CA ALA A 66 -5.65 3.37 -10.26
C ALA A 66 -4.41 3.69 -9.40
N GLU A 67 -3.75 4.80 -9.71
CA GLU A 67 -2.79 5.44 -8.83
C GLU A 67 -3.52 6.51 -8.00
N ALA A 68 -3.35 6.45 -6.68
CA ALA A 68 -3.83 7.46 -5.76
C ALA A 68 -3.11 8.79 -5.99
N THR A 69 -3.89 9.86 -5.94
CA THR A 69 -3.42 11.25 -6.00
C THR A 69 -2.70 11.67 -4.70
N LYS A 70 -2.48 12.97 -4.48
CA LYS A 70 -1.73 13.43 -3.30
C LYS A 70 -2.50 13.09 -2.02
N ASN A 71 -1.80 13.11 -0.89
CA ASN A 71 -2.45 12.89 0.41
C ASN A 71 -3.59 13.88 0.62
N GLY A 72 -4.73 13.36 1.07
CA GLY A 72 -5.96 14.15 1.26
C GLY A 72 -6.78 14.39 -0.01
N ASP A 73 -6.23 14.10 -1.20
CA ASP A 73 -7.01 14.16 -2.43
C ASP A 73 -8.05 13.03 -2.45
N LEU A 74 -9.19 13.33 -3.07
CA LEU A 74 -10.32 12.43 -3.20
C LEU A 74 -10.36 11.86 -4.63
N GLU A 75 -10.01 10.58 -4.75
CA GLU A 75 -10.05 9.84 -6.01
C GLU A 75 -11.42 9.16 -6.18
N ARG A 76 -11.91 9.07 -7.42
CA ARG A 76 -13.19 8.44 -7.74
C ARG A 76 -12.97 7.22 -8.61
N ILE A 77 -13.27 6.04 -8.08
CA ILE A 77 -13.19 4.79 -8.83
C ILE A 77 -14.59 4.32 -9.17
N THR A 78 -14.91 4.23 -10.47
CA THR A 78 -16.23 3.78 -10.92
C THR A 78 -16.28 2.26 -11.08
N ARG A 79 -17.49 1.70 -11.03
CA ARG A 79 -17.72 0.29 -11.35
C ARG A 79 -17.23 -0.07 -12.76
N GLU A 80 -17.46 0.80 -13.73
CA GLU A 80 -17.05 0.60 -15.12
C GLU A 80 -15.52 0.55 -15.25
N GLN A 81 -14.80 1.45 -14.58
CA GLN A 81 -13.34 1.43 -14.55
C GLN A 81 -12.81 0.10 -13.98
N LEU A 82 -13.42 -0.40 -12.90
CA LEU A 82 -13.04 -1.68 -12.32
C LEU A 82 -13.30 -2.84 -13.28
N GLN A 83 -14.46 -2.86 -13.96
CA GLN A 83 -14.78 -3.88 -14.97
C GLN A 83 -13.77 -3.86 -16.13
N ILE A 84 -13.42 -2.68 -16.64
CA ILE A 84 -12.41 -2.53 -17.69
C ILE A 84 -11.07 -3.09 -17.22
N ARG A 85 -10.66 -2.81 -15.99
CA ARG A 85 -9.40 -3.33 -15.44
C ARG A 85 -9.38 -4.85 -15.31
N LEU A 86 -10.47 -5.46 -14.86
CA LEU A 86 -10.59 -6.92 -14.80
C LEU A 86 -10.47 -7.56 -16.20
N LEU A 87 -11.12 -6.97 -17.21
CA LEU A 87 -11.03 -7.43 -18.60
C LEU A 87 -9.61 -7.28 -19.16
N LEU A 88 -8.94 -6.15 -18.89
CA LEU A 88 -7.56 -5.91 -19.32
C LEU A 88 -6.55 -6.86 -18.63
N ALA A 89 -6.87 -7.35 -17.44
CA ALA A 89 -6.11 -8.40 -16.76
C ALA A 89 -6.35 -9.81 -17.35
N GLY A 90 -7.16 -9.93 -18.39
CA GLY A 90 -7.41 -11.19 -19.11
C GLY A 90 -8.53 -12.05 -18.52
N LEU A 91 -9.29 -11.54 -17.54
CA LEU A 91 -10.45 -12.25 -17.01
C LEU A 91 -11.62 -12.15 -18.00
N ALA A 92 -12.31 -13.26 -18.23
CA ALA A 92 -13.52 -13.25 -19.02
C ALA A 92 -14.69 -12.68 -18.20
N ALA A 93 -15.60 -11.96 -18.86
CA ALA A 93 -16.76 -11.32 -18.21
C ALA A 93 -17.70 -12.31 -17.46
N ARG A 94 -17.59 -13.61 -17.72
CA ARG A 94 -18.35 -14.67 -17.03
C ARG A 94 -17.69 -15.16 -15.73
N GLU A 95 -16.43 -14.81 -15.50
CA GLU A 95 -15.63 -15.27 -14.36
C GLU A 95 -15.78 -14.36 -13.14
N PHE A 96 -16.36 -13.18 -13.32
CA PHE A 96 -16.59 -12.21 -12.27
C PHE A 96 -17.95 -11.52 -12.40
N ASP A 97 -18.45 -11.01 -11.29
CA ASP A 97 -19.64 -10.17 -11.22
C ASP A 97 -19.37 -8.98 -10.29
N VAL A 98 -19.54 -7.76 -10.81
CA VAL A 98 -19.27 -6.52 -10.07
C VAL A 98 -20.58 -5.90 -9.60
N GLN A 99 -20.76 -5.87 -8.29
CA GLN A 99 -21.95 -5.40 -7.59
C GLN A 99 -21.60 -4.26 -6.61
N GLY A 100 -22.58 -3.79 -5.82
CA GLY A 100 -22.39 -2.78 -4.78
C GLY A 100 -22.70 -1.36 -5.26
N GLU A 101 -21.87 -0.39 -4.86
CA GLU A 101 -22.02 1.02 -5.23
C GLU A 101 -21.60 1.28 -6.69
N PRO A 102 -22.11 2.34 -7.36
CA PRO A 102 -21.69 2.68 -8.71
C PRO A 102 -20.28 3.31 -8.75
N LEU A 103 -19.84 3.87 -7.63
CA LEU A 103 -18.51 4.46 -7.46
C LEU A 103 -18.02 4.31 -6.01
N THR A 104 -16.70 4.29 -5.83
CA THR A 104 -16.02 4.40 -4.54
C THR A 104 -15.26 5.72 -4.48
N LEU A 105 -15.40 6.42 -3.36
CA LEU A 105 -14.53 7.55 -3.02
C LEU A 105 -13.31 7.03 -2.26
N VAL A 106 -12.13 7.17 -2.83
CA VAL A 106 -10.88 6.74 -2.21
C VAL A 106 -10.13 7.97 -1.73
N VAL A 107 -9.81 8.02 -0.43
CA VAL A 107 -8.97 9.07 0.14
C VAL A 107 -7.62 8.46 0.48
N ARG A 108 -6.55 9.07 -0.03
CA ARG A 108 -5.21 8.69 0.41
C ARG A 108 -4.94 9.31 1.78
N ASN A 109 -4.95 8.46 2.80
CA ASN A 109 -4.63 8.82 4.17
C ASN A 109 -3.26 8.22 4.51
N SER A 110 -2.20 8.78 3.92
CA SER A 110 -0.85 8.55 4.42
C SER A 110 -0.44 9.76 5.26
N PRO A 111 0.15 9.56 6.46
CA PRO A 111 0.63 10.66 7.28
C PRO A 111 1.63 11.48 6.46
N SER A 112 1.29 12.73 6.13
CA SER A 112 2.26 13.63 5.52
C SER A 112 3.09 14.24 6.63
N VAL A 113 4.39 13.97 6.61
CA VAL A 113 5.33 14.68 7.46
C VAL A 113 5.80 15.91 6.69
N ASP A 114 5.27 17.08 7.04
CA ASP A 114 5.69 18.34 6.43
C ASP A 114 6.85 18.99 7.22
N ALA A 115 7.63 19.81 6.53
CA ALA A 115 8.75 20.52 7.14
C ALA A 115 8.33 21.39 8.35
N PRO A 116 7.21 22.15 8.30
CA PRO A 116 6.74 22.91 9.44
C PRO A 116 6.47 22.05 10.68
N SER A 117 5.83 20.88 10.54
CA SER A 117 5.55 20.00 11.68
C SER A 117 6.83 19.40 12.26
N ILE A 118 7.80 19.01 11.43
CA ILE A 118 9.12 18.55 11.92
C ILE A 118 9.83 19.66 12.68
N LEU A 119 9.91 20.86 12.11
CA LEU A 119 10.61 21.99 12.72
C LEU A 119 9.96 22.40 14.05
N ALA A 120 8.62 22.42 14.11
CA ALA A 120 7.90 22.69 15.35
C ALA A 120 8.17 21.62 16.43
N GLU A 121 8.14 20.33 16.06
CA GLU A 121 8.42 19.25 17.01
C GLU A 121 9.86 19.29 17.51
N VAL A 122 10.83 19.43 16.61
CA VAL A 122 12.26 19.54 16.95
C VAL A 122 12.52 20.78 17.80
N GLY A 123 11.92 21.93 17.47
CA GLY A 123 12.05 23.15 18.26
C GLY A 123 11.52 23.00 19.68
N ASN A 124 10.35 22.38 19.82
CA ASN A 124 9.80 22.08 21.13
C ASN A 124 10.68 21.11 21.93
N MET A 125 11.28 20.12 21.29
CA MET A 125 12.22 19.20 21.94
C MET A 125 13.50 19.92 22.40
N LEU A 126 14.13 20.70 21.52
CA LEU A 126 15.37 21.42 21.81
C LEU A 126 15.17 22.50 22.87
N ALA A 127 14.05 23.24 22.83
CA ALA A 127 13.70 24.24 23.83
C ALA A 127 13.60 23.61 25.23
N ARG A 128 12.97 22.42 25.35
CA ARG A 128 12.91 21.67 26.60
C ARG A 128 14.28 21.20 27.08
N GLU A 129 15.08 20.62 26.19
CA GLU A 129 16.40 20.08 26.53
C GLU A 129 17.36 21.18 27.00
N TRP A 130 17.38 22.32 26.32
CA TRP A 130 18.27 23.44 26.63
C TRP A 130 17.68 24.47 27.60
N HIS A 131 16.46 24.23 28.09
CA HIS A 131 15.76 25.17 28.98
C HIS A 131 15.65 26.59 28.38
N ALA A 132 15.49 26.68 27.07
CA ALA A 132 15.37 27.93 26.31
C ALA A 132 13.90 28.23 25.99
N ALA A 133 13.56 29.49 25.71
CA ALA A 133 12.26 29.78 25.12
C ALA A 133 12.23 29.31 23.65
N PRO A 134 11.10 28.83 23.12
CA PRO A 134 10.99 28.44 21.71
C PRO A 134 11.40 29.57 20.74
N ASP A 135 11.11 30.81 21.09
CA ASP A 135 11.43 32.00 20.29
C ASP A 135 12.93 32.37 20.31
N ASP A 136 13.72 31.78 21.22
CA ASP A 136 15.17 31.98 21.28
C ASP A 136 15.93 31.06 20.31
N LEU A 137 15.24 30.13 19.65
CA LEU A 137 15.84 29.14 18.75
C LEU A 137 15.47 29.45 17.28
N ASP A 138 16.46 29.80 16.47
CA ASP A 138 16.31 29.88 15.01
C ASP A 138 16.65 28.52 14.38
N ILE A 139 15.61 27.80 13.94
CA ILE A 139 15.73 26.43 13.43
C ILE A 139 15.27 26.40 11.98
N ALA A 140 16.16 25.92 11.11
CA ALA A 140 15.88 25.70 9.70
C ALA A 140 16.41 24.34 9.25
N LEU A 141 15.73 23.73 8.28
CA LEU A 141 16.24 22.53 7.64
C LEU A 141 17.51 22.84 6.86
N ALA A 142 18.57 22.06 7.07
CA ALA A 142 19.81 22.18 6.31
C ALA A 142 19.62 21.82 4.83
N GLN A 143 18.65 20.96 4.53
CA GLN A 143 18.28 20.51 3.19
C GLN A 143 16.76 20.27 3.09
N PRO A 144 16.16 20.38 1.89
CA PRO A 144 14.76 20.04 1.69
C PRO A 144 14.46 18.60 2.14
N LEU A 145 13.28 18.37 2.73
CA LEU A 145 12.85 17.02 3.04
C LEU A 145 12.65 16.21 1.76
N PRO A 146 13.02 14.92 1.74
CA PRO A 146 12.65 14.04 0.65
C PRO A 146 11.12 13.97 0.56
N ALA A 147 10.58 14.02 -0.67
CA ALA A 147 9.13 13.98 -0.91
C ALA A 147 8.46 12.73 -0.31
N ASN A 148 9.22 11.64 -0.16
CA ASN A 148 8.76 10.36 0.38
C ASN A 148 9.50 10.01 1.67
N LEU A 149 9.37 10.84 2.70
CA LEU A 149 9.98 10.57 4.01
C LEU A 149 9.39 9.31 4.67
N ILE A 150 8.12 8.99 4.38
CA ILE A 150 7.50 7.73 4.78
C ILE A 150 7.39 6.84 3.53
N PRO A 151 7.93 5.60 3.57
CA PRO A 151 7.81 4.66 2.46
C PRO A 151 6.36 4.37 2.11
N GLU A 152 6.10 4.13 0.83
CA GLU A 152 4.76 3.80 0.36
C GLU A 152 4.25 2.50 1.00
N GLY A 153 2.96 2.46 1.33
CA GLY A 153 2.32 1.32 1.96
C GLY A 153 2.52 1.23 3.48
N VAL A 154 3.35 2.08 4.08
CA VAL A 154 3.49 2.15 5.53
C VAL A 154 2.38 3.03 6.11
N VAL A 155 1.43 2.40 6.79
CA VAL A 155 0.42 3.09 7.61
C VAL A 155 1.09 3.50 8.91
N ALA A 156 1.77 4.65 8.93
CA ALA A 156 2.45 5.11 10.14
C ALA A 156 1.43 5.45 11.23
N SER A 157 1.31 4.61 12.25
CA SER A 157 0.45 4.89 13.39
C SER A 157 1.10 5.90 14.35
N ARG A 158 2.44 5.91 14.37
CA ARG A 158 3.24 6.83 15.18
C ARG A 158 4.52 7.23 14.46
N LEU A 159 4.68 8.54 14.25
CA LEU A 159 5.95 9.14 13.87
C LEU A 159 6.69 9.58 15.14
N ARG A 160 7.97 9.20 15.27
CA ARG A 160 8.85 9.67 16.34
C ARG A 160 10.08 10.32 15.72
N ILE A 161 10.39 11.54 16.14
CA ILE A 161 11.57 12.28 15.72
C ILE A 161 12.53 12.31 16.90
N ASP A 162 13.79 11.97 16.65
CA ASP A 162 14.84 11.88 17.66
C ASP A 162 16.05 12.73 17.21
N PRO A 163 16.19 13.96 17.72
CA PRO A 163 17.32 14.81 17.39
C PRO A 163 18.61 14.28 18.05
N ARG A 164 19.62 14.02 17.23
CA ARG A 164 20.96 13.66 17.66
C ARG A 164 21.82 14.91 17.75
N LEU A 165 21.98 15.38 18.98
CA LEU A 165 22.86 16.50 19.29
C LEU A 165 24.33 16.10 19.12
N PRO A 166 25.20 17.03 18.68
CA PRO A 166 26.64 16.80 18.70
C PRO A 166 27.13 16.60 20.14
N ALA A 167 28.10 15.71 20.33
CA ALA A 167 28.65 15.40 21.65
C ALA A 167 29.33 16.60 22.34
N VAL A 168 29.71 17.61 21.56
CA VAL A 168 30.34 18.83 22.06
C VAL A 168 29.40 19.99 21.75
N ALA A 169 28.90 20.64 22.79
CA ALA A 169 28.14 21.88 22.65
C ALA A 169 29.11 22.99 22.22
N VAL A 170 28.90 23.51 21.00
CA VAL A 170 29.65 24.65 20.48
C VAL A 170 28.71 25.85 20.47
N PRO A 171 29.10 27.02 20.99
CA PRO A 171 28.28 28.22 20.88
C PRO A 171 28.08 28.60 19.40
N GLY A 172 26.87 29.04 19.06
CA GLY A 172 26.50 29.50 17.72
C GLY A 172 25.68 28.47 16.95
N ARG A 173 25.83 28.47 15.62
CA ARG A 173 25.07 27.59 14.73
C ARG A 173 25.57 26.15 14.87
N ILE A 174 24.69 25.25 15.27
CA ILE A 174 24.95 23.82 15.30
C ILE A 174 24.12 23.11 14.23
N GLN A 175 24.63 21.99 13.75
CA GLN A 175 23.89 21.08 12.89
C GLN A 175 23.44 19.89 13.74
N VAL A 176 22.17 19.53 13.64
CA VAL A 176 21.54 18.45 14.41
C VAL A 176 21.01 17.43 13.43
N SER A 177 21.49 16.19 13.52
CA SER A 177 20.96 15.11 12.70
C SER A 177 19.66 14.59 13.30
N LEU A 178 18.63 14.40 12.50
CA LEU A 178 17.35 13.87 12.94
C LEU A 178 17.24 12.40 12.56
N HIS A 179 16.93 11.55 13.53
CA HIS A 179 16.50 10.18 13.26
C HIS A 179 14.98 10.14 13.26
N VAL A 180 14.40 9.76 12.12
CA VAL A 180 12.96 9.64 11.94
C VAL A 180 12.58 8.17 12.05
N TYR A 181 11.68 7.86 12.98
CA TYR A 181 11.13 6.54 13.19
C TYR A 181 9.65 6.54 12.86
N VAL A 182 9.19 5.45 12.24
CA VAL A 182 7.77 5.13 12.11
C VAL A 182 7.55 3.79 12.78
N ASP A 183 6.61 3.76 13.72
CA ASP A 183 6.28 2.55 14.48
C ASP A 183 7.54 1.87 15.09
N GLU A 184 8.43 2.71 15.65
CA GLU A 184 9.72 2.35 16.24
C GLU A 184 10.80 1.82 15.28
N GLN A 185 10.52 1.77 13.97
CA GLN A 185 11.54 1.43 12.97
C GLN A 185 12.21 2.68 12.41
N PRO A 186 13.55 2.78 12.40
CA PRO A 186 14.25 3.91 11.81
C PRO A 186 14.11 3.87 10.29
N ILE A 187 13.61 4.95 9.69
CA ILE A 187 13.46 5.05 8.24
C ILE A 187 14.56 5.91 7.63
N HIS A 188 14.82 7.09 8.22
CA HIS A 188 15.75 8.05 7.66
C HIS A 188 16.58 8.75 8.73
N ILE A 189 17.83 9.05 8.35
CA ILE A 189 18.71 9.97 9.05
C ILE A 189 18.78 11.23 8.18
N LEU A 190 18.26 12.33 8.70
CA LEU A 190 18.33 13.64 8.05
C LEU A 190 19.51 14.41 8.66
N PRO A 191 20.47 14.90 7.85
CA PRO A 191 21.56 15.72 8.33
C PRO A 191 21.12 17.15 8.69
#